data_AF-A0AB33D2X9-F1
#
_entry.id   AF-A0AB33D2X9-F1
#
_cell.length_a   1.000
_cell.length_b   1.000
_cell.length_c   1.000
_cell.angle_alpha   90.00
_cell.angle_beta   90.00
_cell.angle_gamma   90.00
#
_symmetry.space_group_name_H-M   'P 1'
#
loop_
_entity.id
_entity.type
_entity.pdbx_description
1 polymer ?
#
loop_
_entity_poly.entity_id
_entity_poly.type
_entity_poly.pdbx_seq_one_letter_code
_entity_poly.pdbx_strand_id
1 'polypeptide(L)'
;MRLDKSRSSRNVEDRRANGPRLSGGKIGLGTIVLALVALYFGVDPNVVLNLAGGPTSAPQSQPIAASDTQGQTIAKILGETEDVWRDIFAKQTNGSYRDPVLVLYRGATPTACGAGQSAMGPFYCPADQKLYIDLGFFTEMEQKMGVKGNFAPAYVIAHEVGHHVQNQLGMMRRVDEARRSGSASQARQASVRLELQADCYAGIWANHADAQRQILEPGDIRSALDAAQAVGDDTLQKQSQGYVVPDSFTHGSAQQRMAWFMQGYQTGQLNMCDTFTRPDPAS
;
A
#
# COMPACT_ATOMS: atom_id res chain seq x y z
N MET A 1 15.34 -11.05 -1.97
CA MET A 1 15.88 -9.77 -1.47
C MET A 1 16.83 -9.94 -0.28
N ARG A 2 17.83 -9.07 -0.18
CA ARG A 2 18.85 -9.02 0.90
C ARG A 2 18.62 -7.83 1.82
N LEU A 3 18.46 -8.08 3.13
CA LEU A 3 18.20 -7.06 4.15
C LEU A 3 19.23 -7.06 5.29
N ASP A 4 20.39 -7.68 5.09
CA ASP A 4 21.42 -7.83 6.12
C ASP A 4 22.08 -6.49 6.47
N LYS A 5 22.15 -5.58 5.49
CA LYS A 5 22.69 -4.22 5.63
C LYS A 5 21.63 -3.19 6.02
N SER A 6 20.39 -3.61 6.16
CA SER A 6 19.24 -2.74 6.41
C SER A 6 19.00 -2.55 7.89
N ARG A 7 18.86 -1.30 8.32
CA ARG A 7 18.45 -0.99 9.69
C ARG A 7 16.96 -1.28 9.86
N SER A 8 16.57 -1.75 11.05
CA SER A 8 15.15 -1.79 11.41
C SER A 8 14.65 -0.37 11.71
N SER A 9 13.48 -0.01 11.19
CA SER A 9 12.78 1.20 11.60
C SER A 9 12.34 1.13 13.06
N ARG A 10 12.30 2.29 13.71
CA ARG A 10 11.72 2.48 15.04
C ARG A 10 10.26 2.97 14.97
N ASN A 11 9.75 3.24 13.78
CA ASN A 11 8.42 3.79 13.52
C ASN A 11 7.40 2.67 13.23
N VAL A 12 7.49 1.55 13.96
CA VAL A 12 6.52 0.45 13.84
C VAL A 12 5.72 0.35 15.12
N GLU A 13 4.40 0.44 14.98
CA GLU A 13 3.43 0.18 16.03
C GLU A 13 2.84 -1.22 15.84
N ASP A 14 3.18 -2.17 16.71
CA ASP A 14 2.58 -3.50 16.66
C ASP A 14 1.31 -3.55 17.53
N ARG A 15 0.17 -3.52 16.85
CA ARG A 15 -1.18 -3.58 17.45
C ARG A 15 -1.84 -4.94 17.20
N ARG A 16 -1.13 -5.95 16.70
CA ARG A 16 -1.71 -7.27 16.39
C ARG A 16 -2.29 -7.98 17.62
N ALA A 17 -1.84 -7.64 18.82
CA ALA A 17 -2.38 -8.13 20.09
C ALA A 17 -3.79 -7.61 20.41
N ASN A 18 -4.23 -6.51 19.78
CA ASN A 18 -5.53 -5.87 20.03
C ASN A 18 -6.66 -6.44 19.15
N GLY A 19 -6.33 -7.26 18.15
CA GLY A 19 -7.32 -7.84 17.22
C GLY A 19 -8.02 -9.08 17.79
N PRO A 20 -9.18 -9.48 17.22
CA PRO A 20 -9.84 -10.73 17.59
C PRO A 20 -8.86 -11.90 17.45
N ARG A 21 -8.73 -12.71 18.50
CA ARG A 21 -7.98 -13.97 18.41
C ARG A 21 -8.82 -14.95 17.59
N LEU A 22 -8.54 -15.03 16.28
CA LEU A 22 -9.14 -16.02 15.39
C LEU A 22 -8.71 -17.43 15.84
N SER A 23 -9.56 -18.08 16.64
CA SER A 23 -9.52 -19.52 16.86
C SER A 23 -10.13 -20.19 15.63
N GLY A 24 -9.28 -20.75 14.77
CA GLY A 24 -9.61 -21.90 13.90
C GLY A 24 -10.84 -21.84 12.96
N GLY A 25 -11.41 -20.69 12.62
CA GLY A 25 -12.61 -20.59 11.79
C GLY A 25 -12.33 -20.05 10.39
N LYS A 26 -12.56 -20.88 9.36
CA LYS A 26 -12.54 -20.47 7.94
C LYS A 26 -13.73 -19.53 7.68
N ILE A 27 -13.49 -18.24 7.47
CA ILE A 27 -14.49 -17.35 6.87
C ILE A 27 -14.08 -17.11 5.42
N GLY A 28 -14.87 -17.64 4.50
CA GLY A 28 -14.65 -17.58 3.05
C GLY A 28 -15.03 -16.22 2.47
N LEU A 29 -14.26 -15.79 1.46
CA LEU A 29 -14.32 -14.48 0.78
C LEU A 29 -15.60 -14.18 -0.02
N GLY A 30 -16.55 -15.11 -0.15
CA GLY A 30 -17.73 -14.95 -1.01
C GLY A 30 -18.78 -13.96 -0.52
N THR A 31 -18.76 -13.58 0.77
CA THR A 31 -19.78 -12.70 1.38
C THR A 31 -19.27 -11.29 1.70
N ILE A 32 -17.97 -11.03 1.58
CA ILE A 32 -17.34 -9.77 2.02
C ILE A 32 -17.28 -8.73 0.89
N VAL A 33 -17.20 -9.17 -0.37
CA VAL A 33 -17.17 -8.29 -1.55
C VAL A 33 -18.52 -7.58 -1.76
N LEU A 34 -19.65 -8.22 -1.42
CA LEU A 34 -21.00 -7.64 -1.54
C LEU A 34 -21.33 -6.61 -0.44
N ALA A 35 -20.69 -6.69 0.73
CA ALA A 35 -20.90 -5.75 1.82
C ALA A 35 -20.13 -4.42 1.63
N LEU A 36 -19.00 -4.45 0.91
CA LEU A 36 -18.14 -3.28 0.69
C LEU A 36 -18.63 -2.38 -0.45
N VAL A 37 -19.39 -2.92 -1.40
CA VAL A 37 -20.12 -2.10 -2.38
C VAL A 37 -21.11 -1.17 -1.66
N ALA A 38 -21.76 -1.63 -0.58
CA ALA A 38 -22.70 -0.81 0.18
C ALA A 38 -22.03 0.32 1.00
N LEU A 39 -20.80 0.12 1.50
CA LEU A 39 -20.05 1.15 2.23
C LEU A 39 -19.51 2.26 1.31
N TYR A 40 -19.23 1.95 0.05
CA TYR A 40 -18.88 2.95 -0.97
C TYR A 40 -20.07 3.85 -1.37
N PHE A 41 -21.32 3.42 -1.08
CA PHE A 41 -22.55 4.19 -1.33
C PHE A 41 -23.09 4.98 -0.12
N GLY A 42 -22.30 5.18 0.93
CA GLY A 42 -22.63 6.16 1.99
C GLY A 42 -23.55 5.62 3.09
N VAL A 43 -23.29 4.42 3.61
CA VAL A 43 -23.94 3.92 4.82
C VAL A 43 -23.32 4.55 6.08
N ASP A 44 -24.17 4.93 7.03
CA ASP A 44 -23.85 5.61 8.28
C ASP A 44 -22.87 4.82 9.18
N PRO A 45 -21.72 5.40 9.60
CA PRO A 45 -20.73 4.77 10.48
C PRO A 45 -21.28 4.23 11.80
N ASN A 46 -22.41 4.78 12.27
CA ASN A 46 -23.05 4.36 13.52
C ASN A 46 -23.67 2.96 13.45
N VAL A 47 -23.98 2.46 12.25
CA VAL A 47 -24.51 1.09 12.07
C VAL A 47 -23.42 0.06 12.33
N VAL A 48 -22.17 0.37 11.98
CA VAL A 48 -21.01 -0.50 12.20
C VAL A 48 -20.51 -0.41 13.65
N LEU A 49 -20.54 0.80 14.24
CA LEU A 49 -20.13 1.01 15.63
C LEU A 49 -21.06 0.31 16.63
N ASN A 50 -22.36 0.24 16.34
CA ASN A 50 -23.33 -0.48 17.18
C ASN A 50 -23.22 -2.01 17.10
N LEU A 51 -22.62 -2.57 16.03
CA LEU A 51 -22.29 -4.01 15.97
C LEU A 51 -20.99 -4.35 16.74
N ALA A 52 -20.13 -3.38 17.02
CA ALA A 52 -18.80 -3.60 17.60
C ALA A 52 -18.70 -3.45 19.13
N GLY A 53 -19.80 -3.13 19.82
CA GLY A 53 -19.98 -3.31 21.27
C GLY A 53 -18.86 -2.85 22.20
N GLY A 54 -18.96 -1.60 22.68
CA GLY A 54 -18.33 -1.15 23.94
C GLY A 54 -17.12 -0.22 23.82
N PRO A 55 -16.75 0.48 24.90
CA PRO A 55 -15.82 1.61 24.88
C PRO A 55 -14.42 1.15 24.49
N THR A 56 -13.87 1.75 23.43
CA THR A 56 -12.55 1.43 22.89
C THR A 56 -11.47 2.10 23.73
N SER A 57 -10.82 1.32 24.60
CA SER A 57 -9.48 1.68 25.09
C SER A 57 -8.54 1.88 23.91
N ALA A 58 -7.69 2.91 23.98
CA ALA A 58 -6.73 3.22 22.92
C ALA A 58 -5.89 1.96 22.59
N PRO A 59 -5.67 1.63 21.30
CA PRO A 59 -4.91 0.44 20.93
C PRO A 59 -3.50 0.50 21.53
N GLN A 60 -3.13 -0.53 22.29
CA GLN A 60 -1.79 -0.60 22.86
C GLN A 60 -0.81 -1.11 21.80
N SER A 61 0.25 -0.35 21.54
CA SER A 61 1.38 -0.80 20.72
C SER A 61 2.34 -1.62 21.57
N GLN A 62 2.85 -2.72 21.02
CA GLN A 62 3.89 -3.54 21.64
C GLN A 62 5.18 -3.51 20.81
N PRO A 63 6.35 -3.78 21.40
CA PRO A 63 7.56 -4.03 20.63
C PRO A 63 7.41 -5.31 19.80
N ILE A 64 7.94 -5.31 18.57
CA ILE A 64 8.03 -6.53 17.76
C ILE A 64 8.98 -7.51 18.47
N ALA A 65 8.50 -8.72 18.77
CA ALA A 65 9.31 -9.74 19.40
C ALA A 65 10.54 -10.08 18.54
N ALA A 66 11.68 -10.36 19.17
CA ALA A 66 12.90 -10.76 18.45
C ALA A 66 12.73 -12.06 17.66
N SER A 67 11.83 -12.94 18.09
CA SER A 67 11.47 -14.19 17.41
C SER A 67 10.51 -14.00 16.24
N ASP A 68 9.89 -12.82 16.07
CA ASP A 68 8.97 -12.54 14.98
C ASP A 68 9.73 -12.12 13.72
N THR A 69 10.21 -13.10 12.97
CA THR A 69 10.99 -12.87 11.74
C THR A 69 10.24 -12.04 10.70
N GLN A 70 8.92 -12.20 10.58
CA GLN A 70 8.11 -11.46 9.61
C GLN A 70 7.97 -9.99 10.03
N GLY A 71 7.64 -9.72 11.29
CA GLY A 71 7.61 -8.36 11.84
C GLY A 71 8.97 -7.66 11.73
N GLN A 72 10.06 -8.36 12.05
CA GLN A 72 11.42 -7.82 11.91
C GLN A 72 11.78 -7.50 10.45
N THR A 73 11.37 -8.36 9.50
CA THR A 73 11.57 -8.13 8.06
C THR A 73 10.84 -6.86 7.61
N ILE A 74 9.60 -6.68 8.04
CA ILE A 74 8.79 -5.49 7.70
C ILE A 74 9.40 -4.22 8.29
N ALA A 75 9.88 -4.28 9.54
CA ALA A 75 10.57 -3.15 10.16
C ALA A 75 11.84 -2.76 9.39
N LYS A 76 12.59 -3.74 8.86
CA LYS A 76 13.75 -3.48 8.00
C LYS A 76 13.37 -2.87 6.66
N ILE A 77 12.32 -3.36 6.00
CA ILE A 77 11.81 -2.78 4.75
C ILE A 77 11.41 -1.32 4.98
N LEU A 78 10.67 -1.02 6.06
CA LEU A 78 10.32 0.36 6.39
C LEU A 78 11.58 1.21 6.60
N GLY A 79 12.57 0.71 7.35
CA GLY A 79 13.84 1.40 7.57
C GLY A 79 14.59 1.71 6.26
N GLU A 80 14.57 0.80 5.30
CA GLU A 80 15.11 1.03 3.95
C GLU A 80 14.39 2.17 3.23
N THR A 81 13.06 2.17 3.25
CA THR A 81 12.28 3.22 2.60
C THR A 81 12.53 4.60 3.22
N GLU A 82 12.63 4.69 4.55
CA GLU A 82 12.94 5.93 5.26
C GLU A 82 14.28 6.52 4.82
N ASP A 83 15.33 5.70 4.78
CA ASP A 83 16.67 6.14 4.41
C ASP A 83 16.72 6.63 2.95
N VAL A 84 16.12 5.88 2.04
CA VAL A 84 16.07 6.21 0.62
C VAL A 84 15.28 7.50 0.38
N TRP A 85 14.11 7.65 0.99
CA TRP A 85 13.28 8.83 0.78
C TRP A 85 13.84 10.10 1.41
N ARG A 86 14.54 9.99 2.55
CA ARG A 86 15.33 11.12 3.10
C ARG A 86 16.36 11.63 2.10
N ASP A 87 17.10 10.72 1.47
CA ASP A 87 18.12 11.06 0.47
C ASP A 87 17.50 11.69 -0.78
N ILE A 88 16.40 11.10 -1.30
CA ILE A 88 15.70 11.62 -2.47
C ILE A 88 15.12 13.02 -2.20
N PHE A 89 14.46 13.26 -1.07
CA PHE A 89 13.92 14.58 -0.75
C PHE A 89 15.03 15.63 -0.66
N ALA A 90 16.12 15.31 0.02
CA ALA A 90 17.27 16.22 0.14
C ALA A 90 17.86 16.57 -1.25
N LYS A 91 17.95 15.60 -2.16
CA LYS A 91 18.61 15.78 -3.48
C LYS A 91 17.69 16.28 -4.59
N GLN A 92 16.41 15.90 -4.59
CA GLN A 92 15.51 16.09 -5.73
C GLN A 92 14.37 17.09 -5.45
N THR A 93 14.10 17.42 -4.18
CA THR A 93 13.01 18.37 -3.82
C THR A 93 13.50 19.59 -3.05
N ASN A 94 14.77 19.62 -2.62
CA ASN A 94 15.31 20.57 -1.64
C ASN A 94 14.47 20.62 -0.34
N GLY A 95 13.74 19.54 -0.05
CA GLY A 95 12.84 19.42 1.09
C GLY A 95 13.36 18.44 2.13
N SER A 96 12.67 18.38 3.27
CA SER A 96 12.89 17.36 4.30
C SER A 96 11.80 16.30 4.24
N TYR A 97 12.19 15.02 4.24
CA TYR A 97 11.26 13.91 4.39
C TYR A 97 10.94 13.67 5.87
N ARG A 98 9.66 13.53 6.20
CA ARG A 98 9.20 13.00 7.48
C ARG A 98 8.97 11.51 7.34
N ASP A 99 9.41 10.72 8.30
CA ASP A 99 9.19 9.27 8.25
C ASP A 99 7.72 8.93 8.56
N PRO A 100 7.12 7.96 7.85
CA PRO A 100 5.81 7.45 8.20
C PRO A 100 5.88 6.51 9.40
N VAL A 101 4.72 6.27 10.02
CA VAL A 101 4.56 5.18 11.00
C VAL A 101 3.83 4.01 10.35
N LEU A 102 4.37 2.80 10.51
CA LEU A 102 3.73 1.56 10.09
C LEU A 102 2.99 0.93 11.25
N VAL A 103 1.72 0.62 11.07
CA VAL A 103 0.88 -0.05 12.05
C VAL A 103 0.62 -1.49 11.59
N LEU A 104 1.13 -2.45 12.37
CA LEU A 104 0.76 -3.86 12.21
C LEU A 104 -0.51 -4.13 13.01
N TYR A 105 -1.53 -4.70 12.39
CA TYR A 105 -2.79 -5.02 13.06
C TYR A 105 -3.37 -6.37 12.64
N ARG A 106 -4.46 -6.79 13.29
CA ARG A 106 -5.20 -8.02 12.95
C ARG A 106 -6.70 -7.77 12.96
N GLY A 107 -7.38 -8.11 11.87
CA GLY A 107 -8.83 -8.02 11.71
C GLY A 107 -9.35 -6.59 11.53
N ALA A 108 -9.19 -5.75 12.56
CA ALA A 108 -9.61 -4.35 12.52
C ALA A 108 -8.73 -3.47 13.42
N THR A 109 -8.62 -2.18 13.08
CA THR A 109 -7.91 -1.19 13.90
C THR A 109 -8.48 0.21 13.69
N PRO A 110 -8.58 1.06 14.73
CA PRO A 110 -8.99 2.44 14.54
C PRO A 110 -7.87 3.27 13.87
N THR A 111 -8.27 4.15 12.96
CA THR A 111 -7.42 5.09 12.22
C THR A 111 -8.05 6.48 12.22
N ALA A 112 -7.28 7.52 11.86
CA ALA A 112 -7.84 8.86 11.66
C ALA A 112 -8.72 8.97 10.38
N CYS A 113 -8.66 7.98 9.49
CA CYS A 113 -9.47 7.90 8.27
C CYS A 113 -10.74 7.03 8.45
N GLY A 114 -11.01 6.54 9.66
CA GLY A 114 -12.11 5.62 9.98
C GLY A 114 -11.64 4.27 10.51
N ALA A 115 -12.52 3.27 10.51
CA ALA A 115 -12.16 1.92 10.93
C ALA A 115 -11.41 1.17 9.82
N GLY A 116 -10.13 0.85 10.04
CA GLY A 116 -9.35 -0.01 9.16
C GLY A 116 -9.74 -1.48 9.33
N GLN A 117 -9.86 -2.21 8.22
CA GLN A 117 -10.27 -3.62 8.21
C GLN A 117 -9.33 -4.44 7.34
N SER A 118 -9.01 -5.67 7.73
CA SER A 118 -8.08 -6.52 6.95
C SER A 118 -8.59 -6.85 5.57
N ALA A 119 -9.91 -6.86 5.37
CA ALA A 119 -10.54 -7.08 4.08
C ALA A 119 -10.24 -5.98 3.04
N MET A 120 -9.75 -4.82 3.47
CA MET A 120 -9.38 -3.71 2.59
C MET A 120 -7.97 -3.88 2.00
N GLY A 121 -7.18 -4.83 2.50
CA GLY A 121 -5.75 -4.91 2.22
C GLY A 121 -4.95 -3.82 2.94
N PRO A 122 -3.65 -3.69 2.63
CA PRO A 122 -2.80 -2.60 3.11
C PRO A 122 -3.28 -1.24 2.62
N PHE A 123 -3.08 -0.20 3.43
CA PHE A 123 -3.48 1.16 3.05
C PHE A 123 -2.72 2.24 3.83
N TYR A 124 -2.65 3.43 3.24
CA TYR A 124 -2.14 4.65 3.87
C TYR A 124 -3.28 5.60 4.28
N CYS A 125 -3.21 6.14 5.50
CA CYS A 125 -4.12 7.18 5.98
C CYS A 125 -3.42 8.55 6.02
N PRO A 126 -3.82 9.52 5.17
CA PRO A 126 -3.20 10.84 5.18
C PRO A 126 -3.45 11.66 6.45
N ALA A 127 -4.54 11.39 7.17
CA ALA A 127 -4.95 12.17 8.33
C ALA A 127 -4.07 11.94 9.58
N ASP A 128 -3.54 10.74 9.76
CA ASP A 128 -2.57 10.41 10.81
C ASP A 128 -1.17 10.09 10.28
N GLN A 129 -1.01 10.10 8.95
CA GLN A 129 0.23 9.82 8.24
C GLN A 129 0.80 8.43 8.49
N LYS A 130 -0.08 7.44 8.70
CA LYS A 130 0.31 6.06 8.96
C LYS A 130 -0.05 5.13 7.81
N LEU A 131 0.75 4.10 7.62
CA LEU A 131 0.42 2.96 6.76
C LEU A 131 0.06 1.76 7.63
N TYR A 132 -0.98 1.04 7.23
CA TYR A 132 -1.65 -0.01 8.00
C TYR A 132 -1.56 -1.32 7.25
N ILE A 133 -1.07 -2.37 7.93
CA ILE A 133 -0.86 -3.68 7.32
C ILE A 133 -1.34 -4.79 8.26
N ASP A 134 -2.25 -5.63 7.76
CA ASP A 134 -2.51 -6.95 8.33
C ASP A 134 -1.65 -7.98 7.59
N LEU A 135 -0.82 -8.73 8.34
CA LEU A 135 0.09 -9.72 7.77
C LEU A 135 -0.63 -10.90 7.11
N GLY A 136 -1.91 -11.14 7.45
CA GLY A 136 -2.75 -12.11 6.77
C GLY A 136 -2.84 -11.84 5.26
N PHE A 137 -2.76 -10.57 4.84
CA PHE A 137 -2.75 -10.20 3.43
C PHE A 137 -1.61 -10.87 2.65
N PHE A 138 -0.40 -10.94 3.21
CA PHE A 138 0.73 -11.58 2.52
C PHE A 138 0.54 -13.10 2.38
N THR A 139 -0.11 -13.74 3.36
CA THR A 139 -0.52 -15.14 3.23
C THR A 139 -1.54 -15.32 2.11
N GLU A 140 -2.47 -14.38 1.95
CA GLU A 140 -3.46 -14.43 0.85
C GLU A 140 -2.83 -14.20 -0.52
N MET A 141 -1.89 -13.26 -0.63
CA MET A 141 -1.13 -13.04 -1.87
C MET A 141 -0.41 -14.31 -2.32
N GLU A 142 0.27 -15.00 -1.40
CA GLU A 142 0.99 -16.22 -1.73
C GLU A 142 0.04 -17.36 -2.12
N GLN A 143 -1.01 -17.59 -1.33
CA GLN A 143 -1.89 -18.75 -1.48
C GLN A 143 -2.93 -18.59 -2.60
N LYS A 144 -3.46 -17.39 -2.80
CA LYS A 144 -4.60 -17.14 -3.71
C LYS A 144 -4.16 -16.49 -5.01
N MET A 145 -3.19 -15.58 -4.94
CA MET A 145 -2.71 -14.84 -6.12
C MET A 145 -1.47 -15.47 -6.74
N GLY A 146 -0.87 -16.46 -6.08
CA GLY A 146 0.32 -17.16 -6.56
C GLY A 146 1.57 -16.28 -6.59
N VAL A 147 1.54 -15.13 -5.92
CA VAL A 147 2.68 -14.21 -5.86
C VAL A 147 3.71 -14.81 -4.90
N LYS A 148 4.86 -15.21 -5.43
CA LYS A 148 5.94 -15.83 -4.67
C LYS A 148 7.13 -14.89 -4.58
N GLY A 149 7.90 -15.07 -3.52
CA GLY A 149 9.18 -14.39 -3.33
C GLY A 149 9.15 -13.33 -2.24
N ASN A 150 10.31 -13.11 -1.64
CA ASN A 150 10.47 -12.27 -0.44
C ASN A 150 10.33 -10.77 -0.74
N PHE A 151 10.32 -10.37 -2.01
CA PHE A 151 10.20 -8.96 -2.40
C PHE A 151 8.75 -8.48 -2.53
N ALA A 152 7.77 -9.37 -2.64
CA ALA A 152 6.36 -8.96 -2.77
C ALA A 152 5.85 -8.13 -1.56
N PRO A 153 6.14 -8.50 -0.29
CA PRO A 153 5.85 -7.64 0.85
C PRO A 153 6.56 -6.27 0.77
N ALA A 154 7.79 -6.25 0.23
CA ALA A 154 8.57 -5.03 0.12
C ALA A 154 7.98 -4.06 -0.91
N TYR A 155 7.53 -4.57 -2.06
CA TYR A 155 6.78 -3.81 -3.05
C TYR A 155 5.53 -3.15 -2.45
N VAL A 156 4.72 -3.93 -1.72
CA VAL A 156 3.47 -3.41 -1.11
C VAL A 156 3.78 -2.32 -0.09
N ILE A 157 4.77 -2.51 0.79
CA ILE A 157 5.17 -1.48 1.75
C ILE A 157 5.70 -0.24 1.03
N ALA A 158 6.53 -0.41 -0.01
CA ALA A 158 7.07 0.69 -0.78
C ALA A 158 5.97 1.48 -1.52
N HIS A 159 4.90 0.81 -1.97
CA HIS A 159 3.72 1.43 -2.55
C HIS A 159 2.97 2.30 -1.52
N GLU A 160 2.70 1.76 -0.32
CA GLU A 160 2.07 2.54 0.76
C GLU A 160 2.94 3.72 1.22
N VAL A 161 4.27 3.55 1.22
CA VAL A 161 5.20 4.67 1.43
C VAL A 161 5.15 5.67 0.27
N GLY A 162 4.91 5.21 -0.97
CA GLY A 162 4.63 6.06 -2.12
C GLY A 162 3.45 7.00 -1.86
N HIS A 163 2.36 6.51 -1.28
CA HIS A 163 1.25 7.36 -0.83
C HIS A 163 1.68 8.36 0.24
N HIS A 164 2.52 7.97 1.20
CA HIS A 164 3.06 8.92 2.16
C HIS A 164 3.87 10.05 1.50
N VAL A 165 4.69 9.72 0.51
CA VAL A 165 5.45 10.69 -0.30
C VAL A 165 4.50 11.63 -1.04
N GLN A 166 3.45 11.10 -1.66
CA GLN A 166 2.42 11.90 -2.32
C GLN A 166 1.75 12.89 -1.37
N ASN A 167 1.46 12.47 -0.13
CA ASN A 167 0.90 13.35 0.89
C ASN A 167 1.85 14.51 1.19
N GLN A 168 3.14 14.23 1.43
CA GLN A 168 4.15 15.24 1.71
C GLN A 168 4.40 16.20 0.54
N LEU A 169 4.26 15.72 -0.70
CA LEU A 169 4.34 16.53 -1.92
C LEU A 169 3.03 17.27 -2.25
N GLY A 170 1.98 17.10 -1.44
CA GLY A 170 0.68 17.75 -1.62
C GLY A 170 -0.17 17.20 -2.77
N MET A 171 0.17 16.02 -3.29
CA MET A 171 -0.55 15.39 -4.40
C MET A 171 -1.93 14.87 -3.98
N MET A 172 -2.06 14.33 -2.76
CA MET A 172 -3.35 13.88 -2.23
C MET A 172 -4.39 15.00 -2.18
N ARG A 173 -3.97 16.20 -1.75
CA ARG A 173 -4.83 17.40 -1.75
C ARG A 173 -5.32 17.75 -3.15
N ARG A 174 -4.48 17.61 -4.18
CA ARG A 174 -4.87 17.87 -5.58
C ARG A 174 -5.92 16.87 -6.07
N VAL A 175 -5.79 15.59 -5.70
CA VAL A 175 -6.77 14.56 -6.04
C VAL A 175 -8.08 14.77 -5.30
N ASP A 176 -8.03 15.14 -4.01
CA ASP A 176 -9.24 15.47 -3.24
C ASP A 176 -9.99 16.67 -3.82
N GLU A 177 -9.27 17.69 -4.28
CA GLU A 177 -9.85 18.84 -4.97
C GLU A 177 -10.51 18.44 -6.30
N ALA A 178 -9.85 17.58 -7.09
CA ALA A 178 -10.41 17.01 -8.31
C ALA A 178 -11.66 16.15 -8.04
N ARG A 179 -11.70 15.41 -6.93
CA ARG A 179 -12.87 14.62 -6.51
C ARG A 179 -14.07 15.48 -6.14
N ARG A 180 -13.84 16.67 -5.54
CA ARG A 180 -14.91 17.59 -5.14
C ARG A 180 -15.44 18.46 -6.27
N SER A 181 -14.56 18.84 -7.20
CA SER A 181 -14.87 19.82 -8.26
C SER A 181 -15.11 19.20 -9.63
N GLY A 182 -14.60 17.98 -9.87
CA GLY A 182 -14.66 17.31 -11.17
C GLY A 182 -15.89 16.42 -11.35
N SER A 183 -16.10 16.00 -12.59
CA SER A 183 -17.01 14.90 -12.90
C SER A 183 -16.54 13.59 -12.26
N ALA A 184 -17.46 12.63 -12.07
CA ALA A 184 -17.13 11.31 -11.54
C ALA A 184 -16.02 10.61 -12.37
N SER A 185 -15.98 10.83 -13.68
CA SER A 185 -14.92 10.29 -14.55
C SER A 185 -13.56 10.92 -14.26
N GLN A 186 -13.49 12.25 -14.11
CA GLN A 186 -12.26 12.96 -13.76
C GLN A 186 -11.75 12.54 -12.37
N ALA A 187 -12.65 12.38 -11.40
CA ALA A 187 -12.33 11.90 -10.07
C ALA A 187 -11.71 10.47 -10.09
N ARG A 188 -12.27 9.57 -10.92
CA ARG A 188 -11.72 8.23 -11.12
C ARG A 188 -10.35 8.26 -11.78
N GLN A 189 -10.19 9.02 -12.87
CA GLN A 189 -8.90 9.16 -13.55
C GLN A 189 -7.82 9.76 -12.64
N ALA A 190 -8.16 10.75 -11.82
CA ALA A 190 -7.24 11.31 -10.85
C ALA A 190 -6.83 10.28 -9.77
N SER A 191 -7.75 9.41 -9.37
CA SER A 191 -7.47 8.31 -8.44
C SER A 191 -6.52 7.29 -9.07
N VAL A 192 -6.80 6.81 -10.29
CA VAL A 192 -5.91 5.89 -11.01
C VAL A 192 -4.51 6.48 -11.18
N ARG A 193 -4.38 7.76 -11.56
CA ARG A 193 -3.07 8.42 -11.69
C ARG A 193 -2.32 8.50 -10.36
N LEU A 194 -3.02 8.66 -9.24
CA LEU A 194 -2.43 8.64 -7.90
C LEU A 194 -1.85 7.24 -7.58
N GLU A 195 -2.61 6.19 -7.83
CA GLU A 195 -2.17 4.80 -7.61
C GLU A 195 -0.95 4.44 -8.47
N LEU A 196 -0.98 4.78 -9.76
CA LEU A 196 0.14 4.57 -10.67
C LEU A 196 1.40 5.36 -10.27
N GLN A 197 1.23 6.55 -9.68
CA GLN A 197 2.37 7.32 -9.17
C GLN A 197 2.98 6.64 -7.94
N ALA A 198 2.18 6.01 -7.09
CA ALA A 198 2.68 5.25 -5.95
C ALA A 198 3.48 4.02 -6.41
N ASP A 199 3.05 3.33 -7.48
CA ASP A 199 3.84 2.26 -8.13
C ASP A 199 5.18 2.78 -8.66
N CYS A 200 5.17 3.94 -9.32
CA CYS A 200 6.41 4.56 -9.81
C CYS A 200 7.36 4.94 -8.65
N TYR A 201 6.81 5.44 -7.54
CA TYR A 201 7.59 5.72 -6.33
C TYR A 201 8.15 4.45 -5.68
N ALA A 202 7.41 3.34 -5.67
CA ALA A 202 7.94 2.05 -5.25
C ALA A 202 9.10 1.59 -6.16
N GLY A 203 9.02 1.85 -7.46
CA GLY A 203 10.10 1.62 -8.41
C GLY A 203 11.35 2.47 -8.11
N ILE A 204 11.18 3.77 -7.87
CA ILE A 204 12.28 4.67 -7.47
C ILE A 204 12.95 4.13 -6.19
N TRP A 205 12.16 3.73 -5.19
CA TRP A 205 12.72 3.15 -3.97
C TRP A 205 13.58 1.93 -4.28
N ALA A 206 13.08 0.99 -5.08
CA ALA A 206 13.82 -0.22 -5.45
C ALA A 206 15.14 0.11 -6.18
N ASN A 207 15.13 1.11 -7.06
CA ASN A 207 16.34 1.59 -7.76
C ASN A 207 17.42 2.07 -6.78
N HIS A 208 17.06 3.00 -5.90
CA HIS A 208 18.01 3.61 -4.97
C HIS A 208 18.47 2.63 -3.89
N ALA A 209 17.55 1.84 -3.34
CA ALA A 209 17.88 0.84 -2.34
C ALA A 209 18.85 -0.21 -2.90
N ASP A 210 18.66 -0.65 -4.14
CA ASP A 210 19.59 -1.60 -4.78
C ASP A 210 20.95 -0.97 -5.08
N ALA A 211 20.97 0.26 -5.60
CA ALA A 211 22.22 0.97 -5.85
C ALA A 211 23.05 1.21 -4.57
N GLN A 212 22.38 1.49 -3.44
CA GLN A 212 23.04 1.78 -2.17
C GLN A 212 23.44 0.53 -1.39
N ARG A 213 22.58 -0.49 -1.36
CA ARG A 213 22.72 -1.64 -0.44
C ARG A 213 22.63 -3.00 -1.11
N GLN A 214 22.41 -3.05 -2.43
CA GLN A 214 22.29 -4.27 -3.22
C GLN A 214 21.18 -5.18 -2.70
N ILE A 215 20.00 -4.61 -2.43
CA ILE A 215 18.90 -5.33 -1.81
C ILE A 215 18.24 -6.35 -2.75
N LEU A 216 18.41 -6.22 -4.07
CA LEU A 216 17.75 -7.08 -5.04
C LEU A 216 18.54 -8.36 -5.30
N GLU A 217 17.80 -9.43 -5.50
CA GLU A 217 18.26 -10.75 -5.95
C GLU A 217 17.63 -11.10 -7.31
N PRO A 218 18.21 -12.05 -8.05
CA PRO A 218 17.60 -12.54 -9.29
C PRO A 218 16.15 -12.96 -9.06
N GLY A 219 15.22 -12.33 -9.80
CA GLY A 219 13.79 -12.59 -9.70
C GLY A 219 13.00 -11.63 -8.81
N ASP A 220 13.63 -10.80 -7.97
CA ASP A 220 12.89 -9.88 -7.08
C ASP A 220 12.07 -8.84 -7.87
N ILE A 221 12.63 -8.29 -8.94
CA ILE A 221 11.87 -7.38 -9.84
C ILE A 221 10.71 -8.11 -10.49
N ARG A 222 10.90 -9.38 -10.88
CA ARG A 222 9.80 -10.18 -11.41
C ARG A 222 8.72 -10.42 -10.36
N SER A 223 9.09 -10.74 -9.12
CA SER A 223 8.15 -10.85 -8.00
C SER A 223 7.39 -9.53 -7.75
N ALA A 224 8.03 -8.37 -7.92
CA ALA A 224 7.36 -7.07 -7.85
C ALA A 224 6.32 -6.90 -8.96
N LEU A 225 6.67 -7.27 -10.20
CA LEU A 225 5.76 -7.22 -11.35
C LEU A 225 4.60 -8.20 -11.21
N ASP A 226 4.86 -9.42 -10.74
CA ASP A 226 3.83 -10.44 -10.46
C ASP A 226 2.87 -9.93 -9.36
N ALA A 227 3.39 -9.25 -8.33
CA ALA A 227 2.57 -8.58 -7.32
C ALA A 227 1.72 -7.46 -7.93
N ALA A 228 2.34 -6.52 -8.66
CA ALA A 228 1.65 -5.42 -9.34
C ALA A 228 0.54 -5.92 -10.28
N GLN A 229 0.80 -7.01 -11.00
CA GLN A 229 -0.17 -7.67 -11.86
C GLN A 229 -1.34 -8.25 -11.07
N ALA A 230 -1.06 -8.97 -9.97
CA ALA A 230 -2.08 -9.62 -9.16
C ALA A 230 -3.08 -8.64 -8.54
N VAL A 231 -2.64 -7.42 -8.24
CA VAL A 231 -3.47 -6.35 -7.67
C VAL A 231 -3.89 -5.29 -8.70
N GLY A 232 -3.78 -5.58 -10.01
CA GLY A 232 -4.38 -4.77 -11.07
C GLY A 232 -5.90 -4.96 -11.15
N ASP A 233 -6.64 -3.88 -11.43
CA ASP A 233 -8.11 -3.93 -11.42
C ASP A 233 -8.68 -4.90 -12.46
N ASP A 234 -8.05 -5.02 -13.63
CA ASP A 234 -8.40 -5.99 -14.67
C ASP A 234 -8.24 -7.44 -14.20
N THR A 235 -7.19 -7.73 -13.45
CA THR A 235 -6.93 -9.06 -12.88
C THR A 235 -7.94 -9.39 -11.80
N LEU A 236 -8.17 -8.47 -10.85
CA LEU A 236 -9.14 -8.65 -9.77
C LEU A 236 -10.58 -8.76 -10.28
N GLN A 237 -10.97 -7.94 -11.26
CA GLN A 237 -12.30 -8.04 -11.89
C GLN A 237 -12.46 -9.35 -12.65
N LYS A 238 -11.47 -9.75 -13.45
CA LYS A 238 -11.55 -11.03 -14.17
C LYS A 238 -11.66 -12.23 -13.22
N GLN A 239 -10.97 -12.19 -12.07
CA GLN A 239 -11.06 -13.23 -11.04
C GLN A 239 -12.41 -13.23 -10.29
N SER A 240 -12.98 -12.05 -10.01
CA SER A 240 -14.19 -11.92 -9.20
C SER A 240 -15.50 -12.03 -10.00
N GLN A 241 -15.56 -11.45 -11.20
CA GLN A 241 -16.77 -11.35 -12.02
C GLN A 241 -16.62 -11.89 -13.45
N GLY A 242 -15.41 -12.28 -13.88
CA GLY A 242 -15.17 -12.95 -15.17
C GLY A 242 -14.97 -12.03 -16.38
N TYR A 243 -15.22 -10.72 -16.26
CA TYR A 243 -15.02 -9.73 -17.32
C TYR A 243 -14.49 -8.41 -16.76
N VAL A 244 -13.89 -7.59 -17.63
CA VAL A 244 -13.20 -6.34 -17.28
C VAL A 244 -14.05 -5.14 -17.70
N VAL A 245 -14.18 -4.16 -16.81
CA VAL A 245 -14.83 -2.86 -17.05
C VAL A 245 -13.81 -1.75 -16.78
N PRO A 246 -13.09 -1.26 -17.80
CA PRO A 246 -12.03 -0.27 -17.61
C PRO A 246 -12.49 1.03 -16.95
N ASP A 247 -13.72 1.46 -17.22
CA ASP A 247 -14.28 2.71 -16.70
C ASP A 247 -14.54 2.71 -15.18
N SER A 248 -14.47 1.53 -14.53
CA SER A 248 -14.62 1.37 -13.08
C SER A 248 -13.30 1.18 -12.34
N PHE A 249 -12.16 1.30 -13.02
CA PHE A 249 -10.85 1.18 -12.38
C PHE A 249 -10.61 2.28 -11.35
N THR A 250 -9.99 1.88 -10.24
CA THR A 250 -9.57 2.71 -9.13
C THR A 250 -8.05 2.66 -8.90
N HIS A 251 -7.38 1.56 -9.29
CA HIS A 251 -5.95 1.32 -9.15
C HIS A 251 -5.20 1.20 -10.49
N GLY A 252 -5.93 1.12 -11.60
CA GLY A 252 -5.37 0.96 -12.94
C GLY A 252 -5.20 -0.50 -13.35
N SER A 253 -4.88 -0.73 -14.63
CA SER A 253 -4.66 -2.09 -15.12
C SER A 253 -3.31 -2.63 -14.65
N ALA A 254 -3.21 -3.96 -14.57
CA ALA A 254 -1.94 -4.65 -14.31
C ALA A 254 -0.80 -4.14 -15.19
N GLN A 255 -1.07 -3.90 -16.48
CA GLN A 255 -0.06 -3.41 -17.43
C GLN A 255 0.43 -2.00 -17.07
N GLN A 256 -0.49 -1.08 -16.73
CA GLN A 256 -0.12 0.28 -16.34
C GLN A 256 0.71 0.29 -15.07
N ARG A 257 0.29 -0.49 -14.06
CA ARG A 257 1.00 -0.61 -12.78
C ARG A 257 2.43 -1.13 -12.96
N MET A 258 2.60 -2.20 -13.73
CA MET A 258 3.91 -2.74 -14.07
C MET A 258 4.79 -1.72 -14.82
N ALA A 259 4.21 -1.00 -15.80
CA ALA A 259 4.93 -0.02 -16.59
C ALA A 259 5.41 1.17 -15.74
N TRP A 260 4.56 1.69 -14.86
CA TRP A 260 4.93 2.78 -13.95
C TRP A 260 5.94 2.36 -12.89
N PHE A 261 5.82 1.16 -12.31
CA PHE A 261 6.86 0.61 -11.44
C PHE A 261 8.22 0.54 -12.17
N MET A 262 8.25 0.01 -13.39
CA MET A 262 9.47 -0.08 -14.19
C MET A 262 10.04 1.30 -14.55
N GLN A 263 9.18 2.27 -14.86
CA GLN A 263 9.58 3.66 -15.12
C GLN A 263 10.34 4.25 -13.93
N GLY A 264 9.82 4.07 -12.72
CA GLY A 264 10.49 4.49 -11.49
C GLY A 264 11.79 3.73 -11.26
N TYR A 265 11.76 2.41 -11.43
CA TYR A 265 12.92 1.53 -11.23
C TYR A 265 14.08 1.80 -12.19
N GLN A 266 13.79 2.14 -13.45
CA GLN A 266 14.83 2.43 -14.44
C GLN A 266 15.43 3.83 -14.28
N THR A 267 14.62 4.80 -13.85
CA THR A 267 15.04 6.21 -13.84
C THR A 267 15.54 6.69 -12.48
N GLY A 268 14.95 6.22 -11.38
CA GLY A 268 15.25 6.69 -10.03
C GLY A 268 14.93 8.19 -9.81
N GLN A 269 14.10 8.81 -10.65
CA GLN A 269 13.86 10.26 -10.66
C GLN A 269 12.39 10.62 -10.44
N LEU A 270 12.13 11.50 -9.47
CA LEU A 270 10.77 11.93 -9.09
C LEU A 270 10.00 12.57 -10.25
N ASN A 271 10.64 13.42 -11.04
CA ASN A 271 10.02 14.10 -12.18
C ASN A 271 9.59 13.11 -13.29
N MET A 272 10.17 11.91 -13.33
CA MET A 272 9.77 10.88 -14.28
C MET A 272 8.47 10.17 -13.89
N CYS A 273 8.03 10.35 -12.64
CA CYS A 273 6.80 9.78 -12.07
C CYS A 273 5.61 10.77 -12.02
N ASP A 274 5.64 11.85 -12.81
CA ASP A 274 4.47 12.75 -12.94
C ASP A 274 3.38 12.12 -13.81
N THR A 275 2.59 11.23 -13.22
CA THR A 275 1.46 10.54 -13.87
C THR A 275 0.31 11.49 -14.22
N PHE A 276 0.33 12.74 -13.76
CA PHE A 276 -0.74 13.71 -14.03
C PHE A 276 -0.52 14.45 -15.34
N THR A 277 0.73 14.59 -15.78
CA THR A 277 1.07 15.31 -17.00
C THR A 277 1.69 14.42 -18.08
N ARG A 278 2.30 13.29 -17.70
CA ARG A 278 2.98 12.40 -18.63
C ARG A 278 2.01 11.38 -19.26
N PRO A 279 2.24 10.97 -20.52
CA PRO A 279 1.61 9.80 -21.10
C PRO A 279 1.91 8.55 -20.28
N ASP A 280 1.02 7.57 -20.35
CA ASP A 280 1.24 6.26 -19.74
C ASP A 280 2.37 5.53 -20.49
N PRO A 281 3.43 5.03 -19.82
CA PRO A 281 4.51 4.29 -20.46
C PRO A 281 4.07 2.98 -21.15
N ALA A 282 2.87 2.48 -20.85
CA ALA A 282 2.28 1.31 -21.51
C ALA A 282 1.59 1.63 -22.85
N SER A 283 1.47 2.91 -23.24
CA SER A 283 0.77 3.37 -24.46
C SER A 283 1.67 3.47 -25.68
#